data_AF-C0PTV5-F1
#
_entry.id   AF-C0PTV5-F1
#
_cell.length_a   1.000
_cell.length_b   1.000
_cell.length_c   1.000
_cell.angle_alpha   90.00
_cell.angle_beta   90.00
_cell.angle_gamma   90.00
#
_symmetry.space_group_name_H-M   'P 1'
#
loop_
_entity.id
_entity.type
_entity.pdbx_description
1 polymer ?
#
loop_
_entity_poly.entity_id
_entity_poly.type
_entity_poly.pdbx_seq_one_letter_code
_entity_poly.pdbx_strand_id
1 'polypeptide(L)'
;MWDCTLRSQQANLSQAIVLHVVAKGTLYCEARVVHTNKGTYHWPRTMRGETVLQECVEEPSDATQARRASHECGPSGEWLNLDTESCVYVSETTRILEQFAKVNLTLTKGQNALEIARRLHNFTQAQTQLNRIRDPMDLEYIARTLVKYLDQLEQPQQQQEISHLLMDIVSQLLNLPAHLFRAAQSEQGTGQRLLHVVESSAMRLALASTQAEPLPAEMIPWRGSLAQQRNLFVEFFNISLDAFVSLSCVWLEQSPRGFQCNSANDTIPMYEHGDIDAAIQLPYSVIGNSSTTLPATTTIRSLRLMISLHRNGKLLPNLRGSHNESLSSAIIGILAYSSDGEALQFRADNELDPEEDVYQQRVTVMLRAHPYHNPLSAPQPAWWDADEQRWETSVCQQHYQHRTLVMFSCSRTGYYGLLQRSQYLNDFRSEESGARFRHPP
;
A
#
# COMPACT_ATOMS: atom_id res chain seq x y z
N MET A 1 5.61 36.15 40.19
CA MET A 1 7.09 36.18 40.21
C MET A 1 7.49 37.12 41.33
N TRP A 2 8.26 36.65 42.31
CA TRP A 2 8.72 37.47 43.43
C TRP A 2 10.24 37.60 43.32
N ASP A 3 10.74 38.82 43.23
CA ASP A 3 12.17 39.13 43.08
C ASP A 3 12.70 39.66 44.41
N CYS A 4 13.65 38.94 45.01
CA CYS A 4 14.28 39.32 46.27
C CYS A 4 15.70 39.81 45.98
N THR A 5 15.92 41.11 46.18
CA THR A 5 17.24 41.73 46.03
C THR A 5 17.85 41.99 47.42
N LEU A 6 19.01 41.39 47.68
CA LEU A 6 19.80 41.67 48.89
C LEU A 6 20.68 42.90 48.62
N ARG A 7 20.47 43.99 49.36
CA ARG A 7 21.27 45.22 49.25
C ARG A 7 22.23 45.31 50.44
N SER A 8 23.50 44.95 50.23
CA SER A 8 24.56 45.05 51.25
C SER A 8 25.42 46.29 51.03
N GLN A 9 25.82 46.98 52.10
CA GLN A 9 26.68 48.16 52.06
C GLN A 9 28.18 47.84 51.96
N GLN A 10 28.57 46.56 52.10
CA GLN A 10 29.98 46.12 52.19
C GLN A 10 30.46 45.26 51.02
N ALA A 11 29.61 44.97 50.03
CA ALA A 11 30.02 44.23 48.84
C ALA A 11 29.23 44.66 47.60
N ASN A 12 29.94 45.10 46.56
CA ASN A 12 29.44 45.32 45.19
C ASN A 12 29.14 43.98 44.48
N LEU A 13 28.39 43.09 45.11
CA LEU A 13 27.89 41.87 44.46
C LEU A 13 26.38 41.80 44.65
N SER A 14 25.65 42.20 43.62
CA SER A 14 24.23 41.85 43.47
C SER A 14 24.14 40.44 42.91
N GLN A 15 23.67 39.48 43.71
CA GLN A 15 23.25 38.17 43.21
C GLN A 15 21.72 38.13 43.16
N ALA A 16 21.16 37.85 41.99
CA ALA A 16 19.73 37.63 41.81
C ALA A 16 19.43 36.14 42.02
N ILE A 17 18.44 35.82 42.85
CA ILE A 17 17.98 34.45 43.10
C ILE A 17 16.50 34.38 42.70
N VAL A 18 16.17 33.49 41.77
CA VAL A 18 14.79 33.23 41.35
C VAL A 18 14.19 32.16 42.27
N LEU A 19 13.14 32.53 43.00
CA LEU A 19 12.51 31.68 44.01
C LEU A 19 11.15 31.17 43.48
N HIS A 20 11.05 29.86 43.26
CA HIS A 20 9.81 29.21 42.84
C HIS A 20 9.07 28.65 44.05
N VAL A 21 7.95 29.29 44.42
CA VAL A 21 7.08 28.83 45.52
C VAL A 21 6.09 27.82 44.95
N VAL A 22 6.19 26.56 45.38
CA VAL A 22 5.34 25.48 44.87
C VAL A 22 4.47 24.91 45.99
N ALA A 23 3.17 24.77 45.73
CA ALA A 23 2.23 24.22 46.70
C ALA A 23 2.51 22.72 46.95
N LYS A 24 2.29 22.27 48.18
CA LYS A 24 2.42 20.85 48.54
C LYS A 24 1.36 20.05 47.75
N GLY A 25 1.80 19.02 47.02
CA GLY A 25 0.93 18.21 46.16
C GLY A 25 0.79 18.74 44.72
N THR A 26 1.61 19.70 44.30
CA THR A 26 1.66 20.11 42.88
C THR A 26 2.11 18.93 42.02
N LEU A 27 1.35 18.65 40.97
CA LEU A 27 1.66 17.60 40.01
C LEU A 27 2.69 18.09 39.00
N TYR A 28 3.52 17.16 38.54
CA TYR A 28 4.57 17.41 37.56
C TYR A 28 4.51 16.36 36.48
N CYS A 29 4.84 16.77 35.27
CA CYS A 29 5.20 15.84 34.22
C CYS A 29 6.67 15.43 34.41
N GLU A 30 6.93 14.13 34.45
CA GLU A 30 8.28 13.58 34.59
C GLU A 30 9.15 13.89 33.38
N ALA A 31 10.46 14.02 33.58
CA ALA A 31 11.37 14.28 32.47
C ALA A 31 11.34 13.11 31.47
N ARG A 32 11.21 13.41 30.17
CA ARG A 32 11.12 12.38 29.13
C ARG A 32 11.85 12.77 27.86
N VAL A 33 12.35 11.77 27.14
CA VAL A 33 12.94 11.94 25.80
C VAL A 33 11.96 11.41 24.76
N VAL A 34 11.60 12.23 23.78
CA VAL A 34 10.71 11.84 22.69
C VAL A 34 11.47 11.86 21.38
N HIS A 35 11.42 10.75 20.66
CA HIS A 35 12.02 10.61 19.34
C HIS A 35 10.93 10.79 18.28
N THR A 36 11.17 11.71 17.35
CA THR A 36 10.29 11.98 16.21
C THR A 36 11.12 11.98 14.91
N ASN A 37 10.46 11.93 13.76
CA ASN A 37 11.12 12.11 12.46
C ASN A 37 11.62 13.55 12.22
N LYS A 38 11.30 14.48 13.13
CA LYS A 38 11.77 15.87 13.16
C LYS A 38 12.79 16.13 14.28
N GLY A 39 13.28 15.08 14.93
CA GLY A 39 14.35 15.17 15.93
C GLY A 39 14.04 14.47 17.25
N THR A 40 15.06 14.42 18.09
CA THR A 40 15.00 13.92 19.46
C THR A 40 14.91 15.09 20.42
N TYR A 41 13.81 15.18 21.16
CA TYR A 41 13.51 16.28 22.07
C TYR A 41 13.59 15.81 23.53
N HIS A 42 14.24 16.61 24.37
CA HIS A 42 14.48 16.31 25.78
C HIS A 42 13.62 17.24 26.63
N TRP A 43 12.51 16.72 27.14
CA TRP A 43 11.56 17.48 27.93
C TRP A 43 11.94 17.40 29.42
N PRO A 44 12.33 18.52 30.06
CA PRO A 44 12.67 18.55 31.47
C PRO A 44 11.43 18.32 32.34
N ARG A 45 11.62 18.01 33.62
CA ARG A 45 10.52 17.91 34.58
C ARG A 45 9.80 19.26 34.69
N THR A 46 8.51 19.29 34.40
CA THR A 46 7.72 20.53 34.26
C THR A 46 6.47 20.49 35.14
N MET A 47 6.10 21.65 35.69
CA MET A 47 4.89 21.80 36.50
C MET A 47 3.63 21.69 35.64
N ARG A 48 2.55 21.11 36.17
CA ARG A 48 1.25 21.09 35.48
C ARG A 48 0.82 22.48 34.98
N GLY A 49 0.24 22.52 33.78
CA GLY A 49 -0.26 23.73 33.13
C GLY A 49 0.80 24.57 32.40
N GLU A 50 2.07 24.16 32.43
CA GLU A 50 3.15 24.84 31.72
C GLU A 50 3.45 24.17 30.37
N THR A 51 3.72 24.99 29.36
CA THR A 51 4.18 24.53 28.04
C THR A 51 5.67 24.77 27.91
N VAL A 52 6.42 23.72 27.62
CA VAL A 52 7.85 23.81 27.35
C VAL A 52 8.09 24.03 25.87
N LEU A 53 9.01 24.94 25.55
CA LEU A 53 9.48 25.18 24.20
C LEU A 53 10.94 24.73 24.08
N GLN A 54 11.25 24.00 23.03
CA GLN A 54 12.62 23.60 22.67
C GLN A 54 12.89 24.02 21.22
N GLU A 55 14.12 24.45 20.92
CA GLU A 55 14.52 24.75 19.54
C GLU A 55 14.48 23.48 18.68
N CYS A 56 14.09 23.63 17.41
CA CYS A 56 14.09 22.50 16.47
C CYS A 56 15.52 21.97 16.28
N VAL A 57 15.66 20.65 16.12
CA VAL A 57 16.98 20.01 15.94
C VAL A 57 17.66 20.47 14.63
N GLU A 58 16.86 20.66 13.59
CA GLU A 58 17.29 21.15 12.29
C GLU A 58 16.51 22.42 11.95
N GLU A 59 17.18 23.38 11.32
CA GLU A 59 16.57 24.59 10.80
C GLU A 59 16.77 24.68 9.28
N PRO A 60 15.77 25.16 8.52
CA PRO A 60 15.98 25.43 7.11
C PRO A 60 16.96 26.60 6.95
N SER A 61 17.79 26.55 5.92
CA SER A 61 18.87 27.54 5.68
C SER A 61 18.37 28.99 5.56
N ASP A 62 17.09 29.19 5.23
CA ASP A 62 16.45 30.50 5.05
C ASP A 62 15.70 31.00 6.30
N ALA A 63 15.86 30.36 7.47
CA ALA A 63 15.14 30.74 8.68
C ALA A 63 15.69 32.05 9.27
N THR A 64 14.84 33.09 9.31
CA THR A 64 15.14 34.37 9.99
C THR A 64 14.79 34.36 11.48
N GLN A 65 14.02 33.36 11.92
CA GLN A 65 13.62 33.13 13.32
C GLN A 65 13.75 31.66 13.65
N ALA A 66 14.26 31.39 14.86
CA ALA A 66 14.44 30.03 15.34
C ALA A 66 13.07 29.35 15.54
N ARG A 67 12.86 28.22 14.87
CA ARG A 67 11.61 27.45 15.00
C ARG A 67 11.66 26.61 16.27
N ARG A 68 10.49 26.35 16.87
CA ARG A 68 10.41 25.69 18.17
C ARG A 68 9.40 24.55 18.15
N ALA A 69 9.79 23.43 18.74
CA ALA A 69 8.90 22.38 19.19
C ALA A 69 8.28 22.78 20.52
N SER A 70 7.02 22.43 20.73
CA SER A 70 6.31 22.70 21.98
C SER A 70 5.69 21.43 22.56
N HIS A 71 5.55 21.41 23.88
CA HIS A 71 5.01 20.27 24.58
C HIS A 71 4.37 20.70 25.90
N GLU A 72 3.12 20.30 26.10
CA GLU A 72 2.28 20.81 27.19
C GLU A 72 2.24 19.83 28.35
N CYS A 73 2.49 20.30 29.57
CA CYS A 73 2.25 19.51 30.77
C CYS A 73 0.79 19.65 31.21
N GLY A 74 0.00 18.60 31.06
CA GLY A 74 -1.43 18.59 31.33
C GLY A 74 -1.78 18.76 32.82
N PRO A 75 -3.05 19.01 33.13
CA PRO A 75 -3.52 19.25 34.51
C PRO A 75 -3.37 18.02 35.43
N SER A 76 -3.35 16.82 34.86
CA SER A 76 -3.13 15.54 35.55
C SER A 76 -1.65 15.23 35.84
N GLY A 77 -0.71 16.04 35.36
CA GLY A 77 0.73 15.72 35.42
C GLY A 77 1.19 14.76 34.32
N GLU A 78 0.40 14.61 33.25
CA GLU A 78 0.78 13.87 32.05
C GLU A 78 1.13 14.81 30.91
N TRP A 79 2.11 14.43 30.10
CA TRP A 79 2.53 15.17 28.93
C TRP A 79 1.53 15.02 27.78
N LEU A 80 1.11 16.15 27.21
CA LEU A 80 0.11 16.24 26.16
C LEU A 80 0.61 17.15 25.02
N ASN A 81 -0.10 17.10 23.87
CA ASN A 81 0.02 18.07 22.78
C ASN A 81 1.48 18.34 22.34
N LEU A 82 2.21 17.28 21.98
CA LEU A 82 3.52 17.45 21.34
C LEU A 82 3.33 18.07 19.96
N ASP A 83 3.80 19.29 19.79
CA ASP A 83 3.80 20.00 18.51
C ASP A 83 5.22 20.15 17.98
N THR A 84 5.44 19.57 16.80
CA THR A 84 6.69 19.68 16.04
C THR A 84 6.41 20.15 14.60
N GLU A 85 5.23 20.70 14.31
CA GLU A 85 4.81 21.05 12.95
C GLU A 85 5.73 22.09 12.31
N SER A 86 6.19 23.06 13.10
CA SER A 86 7.11 24.11 12.65
C SER A 86 8.50 23.57 12.28
N CYS A 87 8.94 22.47 12.89
CA CYS A 87 10.26 21.88 12.65
C CYS A 87 10.35 21.17 11.30
N VAL A 88 11.56 21.14 10.73
CA VAL A 88 11.85 20.38 9.50
C VAL A 88 12.24 18.95 9.84
N TYR A 89 12.14 18.05 8.86
CA TYR A 89 12.62 16.68 9.01
C TYR A 89 14.14 16.62 9.16
N VAL A 90 14.61 15.67 9.98
CA VAL A 90 16.05 15.41 10.14
C VAL A 90 16.60 14.70 8.90
N SER A 91 15.82 13.81 8.30
CA SER A 91 16.19 13.12 7.07
C SER A 91 16.14 14.07 5.87
N GLU A 92 17.29 14.26 5.22
CA GLU A 92 17.39 15.01 3.97
C GLU A 92 16.48 14.44 2.87
N THR A 93 16.36 13.11 2.80
CA THR A 93 15.49 12.44 1.82
C THR A 93 14.03 12.83 2.03
N THR A 94 13.57 12.82 3.28
CA THR A 94 12.19 13.21 3.64
C THR A 94 11.93 14.68 3.33
N ARG A 95 12.90 15.57 3.60
CA ARG A 95 12.81 16.99 3.22
C ARG A 95 12.66 17.19 1.71
N ILE A 96 13.46 16.48 0.91
CA ILE A 96 13.39 16.57 -0.55
C ILE A 96 12.03 16.07 -1.07
N LEU A 97 11.57 14.92 -0.56
CA LEU A 97 10.27 14.34 -0.94
C LEU A 97 9.10 15.24 -0.52
N GLU A 98 9.19 15.85 0.67
CA GLU A 98 8.21 16.85 1.13
C GLU A 98 8.09 18.02 0.15
N GLN A 99 9.23 18.54 -0.36
CA GLN A 99 9.22 19.62 -1.35
C GLN A 99 8.51 19.18 -2.64
N PHE A 100 8.81 18.00 -3.17
CA PHE A 100 8.09 17.45 -4.33
C PHE A 100 6.58 17.36 -4.09
N ALA A 101 6.17 16.91 -2.91
CA ALA A 101 4.77 16.81 -2.54
C ALA A 101 4.10 18.18 -2.35
N LYS A 102 4.85 19.25 -2.06
CA LYS A 102 4.32 20.63 -1.89
C LYS A 102 4.27 21.42 -3.19
N VAL A 103 5.08 21.08 -4.19
CA VAL A 103 5.07 21.76 -5.51
C VAL A 103 3.65 21.77 -6.07
N ASN A 104 3.20 22.96 -6.47
CA ASN A 104 1.92 23.14 -7.13
C ASN A 104 2.11 23.00 -8.65
N LEU A 105 1.65 21.88 -9.18
CA LEU A 105 1.87 21.51 -10.58
C LEU A 105 1.02 22.35 -11.55
N THR A 106 -0.05 22.99 -11.08
CA THR A 106 -0.89 23.86 -11.93
C THR A 106 -0.14 25.08 -12.45
N LEU A 107 0.94 25.48 -11.77
CA LEU A 107 1.82 26.59 -12.18
C LEU A 107 2.94 26.15 -13.12
N THR A 108 3.20 24.85 -13.21
CA THR A 108 4.25 24.29 -14.06
C THR A 108 3.61 23.75 -15.33
N LYS A 109 3.86 24.40 -16.48
CA LYS A 109 3.40 23.91 -17.81
C LYS A 109 3.71 22.41 -17.94
N GLY A 110 2.75 21.58 -18.37
CA GLY A 110 2.77 20.10 -18.26
C GLY A 110 4.06 19.35 -18.68
N GLN A 111 4.92 19.96 -19.51
CA GLN A 111 6.27 19.44 -19.80
C GLN A 111 7.16 19.31 -18.55
N ASN A 112 7.01 20.22 -17.58
CA ASN A 112 7.74 20.17 -16.32
C ASN A 112 7.28 19.00 -15.43
N ALA A 113 5.98 18.66 -15.45
CA ALA A 113 5.44 17.56 -14.64
C ALA A 113 5.99 16.20 -15.11
N LEU A 114 6.06 15.98 -16.41
CA LEU A 114 6.64 14.75 -16.98
C LEU A 114 8.14 14.63 -16.65
N GLU A 115 8.90 15.72 -16.73
CA GLU A 115 10.32 15.69 -16.39
C GLU A 115 10.53 15.37 -14.90
N ILE A 116 9.72 15.94 -14.00
CA ILE A 116 9.80 15.62 -12.58
C ILE A 116 9.39 14.16 -12.32
N ALA A 117 8.36 13.65 -13.00
CA ALA A 117 7.99 12.24 -12.91
C ALA A 117 9.14 11.31 -13.36
N ARG A 118 9.85 11.64 -14.45
CA ARG A 118 11.05 10.90 -14.89
C ARG A 118 12.18 10.95 -13.85
N ARG A 119 12.40 12.11 -13.21
CA ARG A 119 13.41 12.25 -12.14
C ARG A 119 13.07 11.37 -10.93
N LEU A 120 11.80 11.37 -10.52
CA LEU A 120 11.32 10.51 -9.43
C LEU A 120 11.43 9.03 -9.79
N HIS A 121 11.05 8.65 -11.02
CA HIS A 121 11.23 7.30 -11.53
C HIS A 121 12.69 6.85 -11.43
N ASN A 122 13.63 7.65 -11.93
CA ASN A 122 15.07 7.35 -11.87
C ASN A 122 15.58 7.23 -10.42
N PHE A 123 15.08 8.06 -9.50
CA PHE A 123 15.37 7.95 -8.08
C PHE A 123 14.90 6.60 -7.51
N THR A 124 13.69 6.15 -7.84
CA THR A 124 13.17 4.86 -7.36
C THR A 124 13.76 3.64 -8.06
N GLN A 125 14.28 3.80 -9.28
CA GLN A 125 14.91 2.71 -10.04
C GLN A 125 16.31 2.36 -9.49
N ALA A 126 17.05 3.36 -9.02
CA ALA A 126 18.38 3.14 -8.44
C ALA A 126 18.27 2.55 -7.02
N GLN A 127 18.65 1.27 -6.86
CA GLN A 127 18.54 0.56 -5.57
C GLN A 127 19.20 1.30 -4.40
N THR A 128 20.32 1.99 -4.65
CA THR A 128 21.02 2.79 -3.63
C THR A 128 20.20 3.96 -3.12
N GLN A 129 19.40 4.57 -3.98
CA GLN A 129 18.50 5.68 -3.65
C GLN A 129 17.20 5.15 -3.05
N LEU A 130 16.64 4.07 -3.60
CA LEU A 130 15.46 3.41 -3.04
C LEU A 130 15.68 3.03 -1.56
N ASN A 131 16.86 2.50 -1.21
CA ASN A 131 17.23 2.15 0.17
C ASN A 131 17.38 3.35 1.13
N ARG A 132 17.30 4.59 0.63
CA ARG A 132 17.25 5.81 1.45
C ARG A 132 15.85 6.11 1.96
N ILE A 133 14.81 5.54 1.34
CA ILE A 133 13.43 5.60 1.83
C ILE A 133 13.34 4.72 3.07
N ARG A 134 13.17 5.36 4.23
CA ARG A 134 13.21 4.68 5.54
C ARG A 134 12.14 5.19 6.50
N ASP A 135 11.51 6.31 6.19
CA ASP A 135 10.43 6.89 6.98
C ASP A 135 9.08 6.55 6.32
N PRO A 136 8.03 6.17 7.08
CA PRO A 136 6.67 6.07 6.55
C PRO A 136 6.20 7.32 5.80
N MET A 137 6.65 8.51 6.24
CA MET A 137 6.33 9.78 5.60
C MET A 137 6.98 9.95 4.22
N ASP A 138 8.12 9.31 3.97
CA ASP A 138 8.74 9.29 2.64
C ASP A 138 7.78 8.65 1.62
N LEU A 139 7.17 7.52 1.99
CA LEU A 139 6.17 6.84 1.16
C LEU A 139 4.94 7.71 0.94
N GLU A 140 4.46 8.39 1.98
CA GLU A 140 3.29 9.27 1.86
C GLU A 140 3.55 10.45 0.91
N TYR A 141 4.72 11.09 1.01
CA TYR A 141 5.05 12.18 0.10
C TYR A 141 5.18 11.72 -1.34
N ILE A 142 5.75 10.54 -1.58
CA ILE A 142 5.77 9.94 -2.92
C ILE A 142 4.33 9.68 -3.37
N ALA A 143 3.50 9.00 -2.58
CA ALA A 143 2.12 8.69 -2.95
C ALA A 143 1.30 9.95 -3.30
N ARG A 144 1.38 11.01 -2.48
CA ARG A 144 0.74 12.31 -2.78
C ARG A 144 1.22 12.88 -4.11
N THR A 145 2.52 12.82 -4.37
CA THR A 145 3.11 13.31 -5.61
C THR A 145 2.59 12.52 -6.81
N LEU A 146 2.51 11.19 -6.72
CA LEU A 146 1.97 10.35 -7.79
C LEU A 146 0.48 10.63 -8.06
N VAL A 147 -0.33 10.78 -7.01
CA VAL A 147 -1.75 11.14 -7.16
C VAL A 147 -1.89 12.48 -7.88
N LYS A 148 -1.11 13.48 -7.50
CA LYS A 148 -1.12 14.76 -8.23
C LYS A 148 -0.74 14.59 -9.70
N TYR A 149 0.21 13.74 -10.05
CA TYR A 149 0.58 13.50 -11.45
C TYR A 149 -0.51 12.83 -12.27
N LEU A 150 -1.42 12.09 -11.65
CA LEU A 150 -2.60 11.60 -12.36
C LEU A 150 -3.45 12.78 -12.86
N ASP A 151 -3.69 13.80 -12.05
CA ASP A 151 -4.73 14.79 -12.39
C ASP A 151 -4.26 15.94 -13.31
N GLN A 152 -2.97 16.02 -13.65
CA GLN A 152 -2.36 17.27 -14.14
C GLN A 152 -2.06 17.34 -15.64
N LEU A 153 -2.32 16.29 -16.41
CA LEU A 153 -1.99 16.27 -17.85
C LEU A 153 -3.24 16.25 -18.72
N GLU A 154 -3.33 17.18 -19.67
CA GLU A 154 -4.43 17.25 -20.65
C GLU A 154 -4.13 16.48 -21.95
N GLN A 155 -2.83 16.30 -22.29
CA GLN A 155 -2.42 15.69 -23.56
C GLN A 155 -2.38 14.16 -23.49
N PRO A 156 -3.10 13.43 -24.38
CA PRO A 156 -3.21 11.95 -24.31
C PRO A 156 -1.88 11.20 -24.37
N GLN A 157 -0.92 11.65 -25.18
CA GLN A 157 0.39 10.98 -25.32
C GLN A 157 1.23 11.11 -24.05
N GLN A 158 1.22 12.29 -23.41
CA GLN A 158 1.93 12.52 -22.16
C GLN A 158 1.26 11.76 -21.00
N GLN A 159 -0.07 11.64 -21.03
CA GLN A 159 -0.83 10.83 -20.08
C GLN A 159 -0.44 9.35 -20.13
N GLN A 160 -0.20 8.78 -21.32
CA GLN A 160 0.27 7.40 -21.44
C GLN A 160 1.66 7.22 -20.83
N GLU A 161 2.61 8.09 -21.18
CA GLU A 161 3.98 8.00 -20.68
C GLU A 161 4.03 8.14 -19.15
N ILE A 162 3.30 9.11 -18.58
CA ILE A 162 3.26 9.29 -17.13
C ILE A 162 2.63 8.07 -16.45
N SER A 163 1.54 7.52 -17.00
CA SER A 163 0.84 6.38 -16.39
C SER A 163 1.76 5.15 -16.29
N HIS A 164 2.62 4.94 -17.29
CA HIS A 164 3.66 3.92 -17.18
C HIS A 164 4.68 4.25 -16.09
N LEU A 165 5.27 5.46 -16.09
CA LEU A 165 6.23 5.87 -15.06
C LEU A 165 5.68 5.69 -13.64
N LEU A 166 4.41 6.03 -13.41
CA LEU A 166 3.74 5.89 -12.12
C LEU A 166 3.62 4.41 -11.71
N MET A 167 3.19 3.53 -12.62
CA MET A 167 3.11 2.09 -12.38
C MET A 167 4.46 1.49 -11.99
N ASP A 168 5.52 1.88 -12.69
CA ASP A 168 6.86 1.38 -12.43
C ASP A 168 7.44 1.93 -11.13
N ILE A 169 7.20 3.20 -10.80
CA ILE A 169 7.54 3.75 -9.48
C ILE A 169 6.89 2.90 -8.38
N VAL A 170 5.58 2.63 -8.46
CA VAL A 170 4.88 1.82 -7.44
C VAL A 170 5.46 0.40 -7.38
N SER A 171 5.71 -0.25 -8.53
CA SER A 171 6.35 -1.56 -8.59
C SER A 171 7.72 -1.57 -7.90
N GLN A 172 8.52 -0.51 -8.06
CA GLN A 172 9.82 -0.37 -7.40
C GLN A 172 9.70 -0.15 -5.89
N LEU A 173 8.73 0.68 -5.45
CA LEU A 173 8.47 0.89 -4.01
C LEU A 173 8.11 -0.41 -3.30
N LEU A 174 7.46 -1.37 -3.98
CA LEU A 174 7.13 -2.68 -3.40
C LEU A 174 8.34 -3.54 -3.04
N ASN A 175 9.57 -3.13 -3.37
CA ASN A 175 10.80 -3.74 -2.87
C ASN A 175 11.17 -3.28 -1.45
N LEU A 176 10.57 -2.20 -0.94
CA LEU A 176 10.82 -1.69 0.41
C LEU A 176 10.22 -2.59 1.51
N PRO A 177 10.70 -2.51 2.76
CA PRO A 177 10.19 -3.32 3.86
C PRO A 177 8.69 -3.14 4.15
N ALA A 178 7.98 -4.23 4.47
CA ALA A 178 6.54 -4.21 4.70
C ALA A 178 6.10 -3.36 5.91
N HIS A 179 6.97 -3.20 6.93
CA HIS A 179 6.65 -2.39 8.10
C HIS A 179 6.47 -0.91 7.77
N LEU A 180 7.18 -0.39 6.74
CA LEU A 180 7.02 0.99 6.28
C LEU A 180 5.63 1.20 5.69
N PHE A 181 5.17 0.29 4.84
CA PHE A 181 3.83 0.34 4.26
C PHE A 181 2.74 0.22 5.32
N ARG A 182 2.92 -0.65 6.32
CA ARG A 182 1.98 -0.80 7.43
C ARG A 182 1.83 0.50 8.23
N ALA A 183 2.95 1.11 8.62
CA ALA A 183 2.95 2.38 9.35
C ALA A 183 2.36 3.53 8.53
N ALA A 184 2.77 3.64 7.25
CA ALA A 184 2.27 4.68 6.35
C ALA A 184 0.76 4.55 6.09
N GLN A 185 0.25 3.32 5.90
CA GLN A 185 -1.19 3.08 5.77
C GLN A 185 -1.93 3.44 7.07
N SER A 186 -1.43 3.05 8.24
CA SER A 186 -2.12 3.33 9.51
C SER A 186 -2.18 4.82 9.85
N GLU A 187 -1.17 5.59 9.46
CA GLU A 187 -1.09 7.02 9.78
C GLU A 187 -1.74 7.92 8.72
N GLN A 188 -1.63 7.57 7.42
CA GLN A 188 -1.95 8.47 6.31
C GLN A 188 -2.79 7.84 5.17
N GLY A 189 -3.08 6.54 5.23
CA GLY A 189 -3.78 5.82 4.17
C GLY A 189 -2.96 5.64 2.89
N THR A 190 -1.62 5.65 2.99
CA THR A 190 -0.69 5.69 1.85
C THR A 190 -0.80 4.48 0.91
N GLY A 191 -0.96 3.26 1.44
CA GLY A 191 -1.07 2.03 0.65
C GLY A 191 -2.27 2.06 -0.30
N GLN A 192 -3.42 2.51 0.17
CA GLN A 192 -4.63 2.70 -0.65
C GLN A 192 -4.45 3.79 -1.71
N ARG A 193 -3.76 4.90 -1.40
CA ARG A 193 -3.43 5.92 -2.43
C ARG A 193 -2.57 5.34 -3.53
N LEU A 194 -1.54 4.55 -3.18
CA LEU A 194 -0.67 3.89 -4.16
C LEU A 194 -1.45 2.86 -5.00
N LEU A 195 -2.39 2.13 -4.39
CA LEU A 195 -3.28 1.24 -5.11
C LEU A 195 -4.16 2.01 -6.10
N HIS A 196 -4.76 3.12 -5.68
CA HIS A 196 -5.54 4.00 -6.56
C HIS A 196 -4.71 4.55 -7.73
N VAL A 197 -3.44 4.90 -7.48
CA VAL A 197 -2.50 5.29 -8.55
C VAL A 197 -2.34 4.17 -9.56
N VAL A 198 -2.17 2.94 -9.09
CA VAL A 198 -2.01 1.76 -9.95
C VAL A 198 -3.24 1.52 -10.82
N GLU A 199 -4.42 1.44 -10.20
CA GLU A 199 -5.68 1.18 -10.88
C GLU A 199 -5.99 2.27 -11.92
N SER A 200 -5.84 3.54 -11.53
CA SER A 200 -6.11 4.69 -12.40
C SER A 200 -5.12 4.79 -13.56
N SER A 201 -3.82 4.54 -13.32
CA SER A 201 -2.81 4.53 -14.38
C SER A 201 -3.10 3.43 -15.40
N ALA A 202 -3.39 2.22 -14.91
CA ALA A 202 -3.70 1.09 -15.78
C ALA A 202 -5.00 1.30 -16.57
N MET A 203 -6.03 1.89 -15.95
CA MET A 203 -7.31 2.23 -16.61
C MET A 203 -7.10 3.23 -17.76
N ARG A 204 -6.27 4.26 -17.56
CA ARG A 204 -5.93 5.24 -18.60
C ARG A 204 -5.18 4.63 -19.77
N LEU A 205 -4.23 3.75 -19.47
CA LEU A 205 -3.49 3.00 -20.50
C LEU A 205 -4.45 2.11 -21.32
N ALA A 206 -5.40 1.46 -20.66
CA ALA A 206 -6.41 0.63 -21.31
C ALA A 206 -7.38 1.46 -22.16
N LEU A 207 -7.77 2.65 -21.72
CA LEU A 207 -8.58 3.57 -22.52
C LEU A 207 -7.84 4.04 -23.77
N ALA A 208 -6.56 4.39 -23.62
CA ALA A 208 -5.78 4.94 -24.72
C ALA A 208 -5.38 3.87 -25.76
N SER A 209 -5.23 2.59 -25.38
CA SER A 209 -4.95 1.50 -26.32
C SER A 209 -6.13 1.19 -27.25
N THR A 210 -7.37 1.53 -26.87
CA THR A 210 -8.53 1.41 -27.78
C THR A 210 -8.53 2.45 -28.90
N GLN A 211 -7.72 3.50 -28.79
CA GLN A 211 -7.64 4.62 -29.73
C GLN A 211 -6.37 4.63 -30.59
N ALA A 212 -5.42 3.71 -30.36
CA ALA A 212 -4.14 3.67 -31.04
C ALA A 212 -3.91 2.30 -31.71
N GLU A 213 -3.30 2.31 -32.90
CA GLU A 213 -2.73 1.09 -33.51
C GLU A 213 -1.81 0.39 -32.51
N PRO A 214 -1.93 -0.94 -32.32
CA PRO A 214 -1.15 -1.66 -31.33
C PRO A 214 0.33 -1.54 -31.67
N LEU A 215 1.07 -0.77 -30.86
CA LEU A 215 2.52 -0.75 -30.93
C LEU A 215 3.04 -2.19 -30.72
N PRO A 216 3.99 -2.67 -31.52
CA PRO A 216 4.63 -3.96 -31.31
C PRO A 216 5.10 -4.07 -29.86
N ALA A 217 4.86 -5.22 -29.21
CA ALA A 217 5.21 -5.43 -27.79
C ALA A 217 6.69 -5.15 -27.48
N GLU A 218 7.56 -5.26 -28.49
CA GLU A 218 9.00 -4.96 -28.45
C GLU A 218 9.32 -3.45 -28.39
N MET A 219 8.40 -2.59 -28.82
CA MET A 219 8.55 -1.13 -28.85
C MET A 219 7.94 -0.40 -27.65
N ILE A 220 7.30 -1.13 -26.73
CA ILE A 220 6.83 -0.59 -25.44
C ILE A 220 8.01 -0.74 -24.47
N PRO A 221 8.69 0.34 -24.04
CA PRO A 221 9.85 0.25 -23.14
C PRO A 221 9.54 -0.51 -21.85
N TRP A 222 8.27 -0.48 -21.45
CA TRP A 222 7.69 -1.15 -20.28
C TRP A 222 7.15 -2.56 -20.54
N ARG A 223 7.24 -3.13 -21.74
CA ARG A 223 7.09 -4.59 -21.96
C ARG A 223 8.45 -5.26 -22.23
N GLY A 224 9.41 -4.52 -22.82
CA GLY A 224 10.70 -5.06 -23.26
C GLY A 224 11.80 -5.22 -22.19
N SER A 225 11.65 -4.71 -20.97
CA SER A 225 12.65 -4.95 -19.91
C SER A 225 12.49 -6.33 -19.30
N LEU A 226 13.12 -7.33 -19.93
CA LEU A 226 13.24 -8.72 -19.49
C LEU A 226 14.08 -8.90 -18.20
N ALA A 227 14.50 -7.81 -17.53
CA ALA A 227 15.50 -7.84 -16.45
C ALA A 227 15.03 -7.29 -15.08
N GLN A 228 13.82 -6.73 -14.95
CA GLN A 228 13.28 -6.31 -13.65
C GLN A 228 12.09 -7.20 -13.28
N GLN A 229 12.23 -7.99 -12.20
CA GLN A 229 11.10 -8.71 -11.59
C GLN A 229 10.03 -7.69 -11.18
N ARG A 230 8.93 -7.64 -11.91
CA ARG A 230 7.81 -6.75 -11.57
C ARG A 230 7.11 -7.26 -10.33
N ASN A 231 6.73 -6.34 -9.45
CA ASN A 231 5.96 -6.66 -8.27
C ASN A 231 4.44 -6.54 -8.51
N LEU A 232 4.04 -6.11 -9.71
CA LEU A 232 2.68 -5.76 -10.06
C LEU A 232 2.39 -6.07 -11.54
N PHE A 233 1.23 -6.66 -11.81
CA PHE A 233 0.67 -6.86 -13.13
C PHE A 233 -0.79 -6.42 -13.11
N VAL A 234 -1.20 -5.56 -14.04
CA VAL A 234 -2.59 -5.09 -14.15
C VAL A 234 -2.99 -5.07 -15.60
N GLU A 235 -4.08 -5.75 -15.93
CA GLU A 235 -4.64 -5.82 -17.27
C GLU A 235 -6.14 -5.54 -17.25
N PHE A 236 -6.61 -4.86 -18.30
CA PHE A 236 -8.01 -4.54 -18.48
C PHE A 236 -8.58 -5.26 -19.70
N PHE A 237 -9.78 -5.80 -19.56
CA PHE A 237 -10.51 -6.53 -20.58
C PHE A 237 -11.84 -5.84 -20.84
N ASN A 238 -12.08 -5.44 -22.09
CA ASN A 238 -13.39 -4.95 -22.52
C ASN A 238 -14.26 -6.16 -22.87
N ILE A 239 -15.41 -6.28 -22.21
CA ILE A 239 -16.26 -7.46 -22.30
C ILE A 239 -17.66 -7.04 -22.71
N SER A 240 -18.20 -7.68 -23.76
CA SER A 240 -19.62 -7.64 -24.07
C SER A 240 -20.30 -8.82 -23.39
N LEU A 241 -21.34 -8.55 -22.60
CA LEU A 241 -22.01 -9.60 -21.83
C LEU A 241 -22.62 -10.69 -22.70
N ASP A 242 -23.06 -10.35 -23.91
CA ASP A 242 -23.65 -11.31 -24.87
C ASP A 242 -22.66 -12.37 -25.40
N ALA A 243 -21.34 -12.08 -25.33
CA ALA A 243 -20.29 -12.95 -25.85
C ALA A 243 -19.36 -13.48 -24.74
N PHE A 244 -19.59 -13.09 -23.49
CA PHE A 244 -18.73 -13.47 -22.38
C PHE A 244 -19.08 -14.86 -21.87
N VAL A 245 -18.06 -15.73 -21.78
CA VAL A 245 -18.22 -17.08 -21.22
C VAL A 245 -17.42 -17.20 -19.93
N SER A 246 -16.11 -16.96 -20.00
CA SER A 246 -15.24 -16.95 -18.83
C SER A 246 -13.98 -16.11 -19.07
N LEU A 247 -13.36 -15.69 -17.98
CA LEU A 247 -12.03 -15.07 -17.98
C LEU A 247 -11.15 -15.88 -17.02
N SER A 248 -10.01 -16.36 -17.49
CA SER A 248 -9.03 -17.06 -16.67
C SER A 248 -7.66 -16.44 -16.82
N CYS A 249 -6.94 -16.28 -15.70
CA CYS A 249 -5.57 -15.79 -15.70
C CYS A 249 -4.69 -16.65 -14.80
N VAL A 250 -3.44 -16.83 -15.22
CA VAL A 250 -2.43 -17.64 -14.53
C VAL A 250 -1.11 -16.90 -14.47
N TRP A 251 -0.45 -17.00 -13.33
CA TRP A 251 0.87 -16.45 -13.05
C TRP A 251 1.83 -17.55 -12.60
N LEU A 252 3.02 -17.53 -13.20
CA LEU A 252 4.15 -18.37 -12.84
C LEU A 252 5.36 -17.45 -12.63
N GLU A 253 5.86 -17.37 -11.40
CA GLU A 253 6.93 -16.46 -10.98
C GLU A 253 8.24 -16.71 -11.75
N GLN A 254 8.53 -17.98 -12.05
CA GLN A 254 9.76 -18.40 -12.74
C GLN A 254 9.64 -18.47 -14.27
N SER A 255 8.43 -18.28 -14.82
CA SER A 255 8.20 -18.42 -16.26
C SER A 255 8.56 -17.13 -17.00
N PRO A 256 9.26 -17.22 -18.15
CA PRO A 256 9.50 -16.06 -19.02
C PRO A 256 8.21 -15.52 -19.63
N ARG A 257 7.15 -16.32 -19.70
CA ARG A 257 5.82 -15.89 -20.18
C ARG A 257 5.05 -15.06 -19.15
N GLY A 258 5.48 -15.04 -17.88
CA GLY A 258 4.90 -14.22 -16.83
C GLY A 258 3.40 -14.44 -16.60
N PHE A 259 2.68 -13.35 -16.34
CA PHE A 259 1.24 -13.32 -16.13
C PHE A 259 0.49 -13.37 -17.46
N GLN A 260 -0.45 -14.32 -17.61
CA GLN A 260 -1.20 -14.56 -18.85
C GLN A 260 -2.69 -14.69 -18.56
N CYS A 261 -3.52 -14.12 -19.42
CA CYS A 261 -4.97 -14.16 -19.33
C CYS A 261 -5.58 -14.66 -20.65
N ASN A 262 -6.67 -15.42 -20.57
CA ASN A 262 -7.47 -15.90 -21.69
C ASN A 262 -8.96 -15.66 -21.41
N SER A 263 -9.67 -15.10 -22.39
CA SER A 263 -11.09 -14.73 -22.31
C SER A 263 -12.00 -15.61 -23.18
N ALA A 264 -11.63 -16.87 -23.42
CA ALA A 264 -12.33 -17.79 -24.35
C ALA A 264 -12.92 -19.02 -23.62
N ASN A 265 -13.51 -19.94 -24.40
CA ASN A 265 -14.04 -21.24 -23.91
C ASN A 265 -12.97 -22.17 -23.31
N ASP A 266 -11.69 -21.96 -23.63
CA ASP A 266 -10.59 -22.70 -23.02
C ASP A 266 -10.21 -22.03 -21.69
N THR A 267 -10.82 -22.51 -20.61
CA THR A 267 -10.32 -22.27 -19.26
C THR A 267 -8.89 -22.79 -19.20
N ILE A 268 -7.92 -21.97 -18.81
CA ILE A 268 -6.54 -22.43 -18.65
C ILE A 268 -6.58 -23.59 -17.64
N PRO A 269 -6.17 -24.82 -18.01
CA PRO A 269 -6.25 -25.96 -17.13
C PRO A 269 -5.24 -25.77 -15.99
N MET A 270 -5.72 -25.17 -14.90
CA MET A 270 -4.92 -24.81 -13.73
C MET A 270 -4.23 -26.05 -13.12
N TYR A 271 -4.70 -27.26 -13.43
CA TYR A 271 -4.12 -28.50 -12.93
C TYR A 271 -2.99 -29.05 -13.81
N GLU A 272 -2.87 -28.61 -15.07
CA GLU A 272 -1.85 -29.11 -16.01
C GLU A 272 -0.54 -28.30 -15.94
N HIS A 273 -0.56 -27.13 -15.31
CA HIS A 273 0.64 -26.34 -15.08
C HIS A 273 1.20 -26.66 -13.69
N GLY A 274 2.25 -27.48 -13.64
CA GLY A 274 2.81 -27.98 -12.38
C GLY A 274 3.35 -26.91 -11.42
N ASP A 275 3.65 -25.71 -11.91
CA ASP A 275 4.28 -24.61 -11.15
C ASP A 275 3.48 -23.30 -11.19
N ILE A 276 2.19 -23.34 -10.84
CA ILE A 276 1.37 -22.13 -10.67
C ILE A 276 1.67 -21.44 -9.33
N ASP A 277 1.79 -20.12 -9.34
CA ASP A 277 1.89 -19.30 -8.12
C ASP A 277 0.59 -18.57 -7.79
N ALA A 278 -0.12 -18.11 -8.81
CA ALA A 278 -1.47 -17.56 -8.68
C ALA A 278 -2.30 -17.84 -9.93
N ALA A 279 -3.59 -18.13 -9.74
CA ALA A 279 -4.54 -18.22 -10.83
C ALA A 279 -5.92 -17.74 -10.36
N ILE A 280 -6.69 -17.18 -11.29
CA ILE A 280 -8.05 -16.72 -11.05
C ILE A 280 -8.92 -17.08 -12.25
N GLN A 281 -10.17 -17.45 -11.98
CA GLN A 281 -11.18 -17.70 -12.98
C GLN A 281 -12.49 -17.03 -12.58
N LEU A 282 -13.06 -16.28 -13.52
CA LEU A 282 -14.37 -15.67 -13.43
C LEU A 282 -15.30 -16.26 -14.50
N PRO A 283 -16.29 -17.08 -14.11
CA PRO A 283 -17.33 -17.55 -15.02
C PRO A 283 -18.41 -16.47 -15.26
N TYR A 284 -19.13 -16.57 -16.37
CA TYR A 284 -20.21 -15.65 -16.74
C TYR A 284 -21.33 -15.54 -15.68
N SER A 285 -21.72 -16.64 -15.06
CA SER A 285 -22.81 -16.71 -14.06
C SER A 285 -22.61 -15.73 -12.88
N VAL A 286 -21.36 -15.49 -12.47
CA VAL A 286 -21.01 -14.57 -11.39
C VAL A 286 -21.35 -13.13 -11.77
N ILE A 287 -21.39 -12.81 -13.06
CA ILE A 287 -21.85 -11.51 -13.54
C ILE A 287 -23.36 -11.58 -13.86
N GLY A 288 -23.78 -12.57 -14.65
CA GLY A 288 -25.14 -12.70 -15.17
C GLY A 288 -26.22 -12.86 -14.09
N ASN A 289 -25.92 -13.61 -13.02
CA ASN A 289 -26.88 -13.91 -11.95
C ASN A 289 -26.67 -13.05 -10.70
N SER A 290 -25.73 -12.10 -10.72
CA SER A 290 -25.36 -11.36 -9.51
C SER A 290 -26.28 -10.20 -9.18
N SER A 291 -26.42 -9.94 -7.87
CA SER A 291 -26.89 -8.65 -7.39
C SER A 291 -25.77 -7.61 -7.60
N THR A 292 -26.03 -6.57 -8.39
CA THR A 292 -25.12 -5.43 -8.56
C THR A 292 -25.44 -4.31 -7.57
N THR A 293 -24.47 -3.45 -7.30
CA THR A 293 -24.67 -2.20 -6.53
C THR A 293 -25.47 -1.13 -7.28
N LEU A 294 -25.84 -1.39 -8.54
CA LEU A 294 -26.59 -0.48 -9.40
C LEU A 294 -28.11 -0.60 -9.18
N PRO A 295 -28.89 0.46 -9.48
CA PRO A 295 -30.36 0.38 -9.50
C PRO A 295 -30.83 -0.69 -10.50
N ALA A 296 -31.84 -1.49 -10.13
CA ALA A 296 -32.38 -2.60 -10.92
C ALA A 296 -32.88 -2.24 -12.34
N THR A 297 -32.93 -0.95 -12.69
CA THR A 297 -33.35 -0.41 -14.00
C THR A 297 -32.22 -0.29 -15.01
N THR A 298 -30.95 -0.43 -14.61
CA THR A 298 -29.79 -0.21 -15.49
C THR A 298 -29.34 -1.53 -16.13
N THR A 299 -29.67 -1.74 -17.40
CA THR A 299 -29.16 -2.89 -18.16
C THR A 299 -27.72 -2.63 -18.60
N ILE A 300 -26.75 -3.30 -17.97
CA ILE A 300 -25.35 -3.30 -18.40
C ILE A 300 -25.26 -4.13 -19.68
N ARG A 301 -24.65 -3.61 -20.74
CA ARG A 301 -24.41 -4.36 -22.01
C ARG A 301 -22.94 -4.69 -22.22
N SER A 302 -22.09 -3.78 -21.79
CA SER A 302 -20.64 -3.95 -21.79
C SER A 302 -20.08 -3.49 -20.46
N LEU A 303 -18.99 -4.13 -20.07
CA LEU A 303 -18.25 -3.82 -18.85
C LEU A 303 -16.77 -3.96 -19.12
N ARG A 304 -15.98 -3.40 -18.21
CA ARG A 304 -14.54 -3.55 -18.23
C ARG A 304 -14.08 -4.29 -16.99
N LEU A 305 -13.42 -5.42 -17.16
CA LEU A 305 -12.79 -6.14 -16.06
C LEU A 305 -11.34 -5.73 -15.92
N MET A 306 -10.92 -5.46 -14.70
CA MET A 306 -9.52 -5.34 -14.33
C MET A 306 -9.09 -6.61 -13.62
N ILE A 307 -8.03 -7.23 -14.11
CA ILE A 307 -7.31 -8.25 -13.36
C ILE A 307 -6.03 -7.63 -12.84
N SER A 308 -5.78 -7.81 -11.56
CA SER A 308 -4.62 -7.26 -10.87
C SER A 308 -3.92 -8.36 -10.09
N LEU A 309 -2.60 -8.43 -10.22
CA LEU A 309 -1.75 -9.34 -9.46
C LEU A 309 -0.62 -8.57 -8.80
N HIS A 310 -0.54 -8.69 -7.49
CA HIS A 310 0.51 -8.12 -6.66
C HIS A 310 1.35 -9.26 -6.07
N ARG A 311 2.66 -9.20 -6.24
CA ARG A 311 3.59 -10.21 -5.71
C ARG A 311 3.58 -10.30 -4.17
N ASN A 312 3.10 -9.25 -3.50
CA ASN A 312 2.97 -9.17 -2.06
C ASN A 312 1.79 -8.26 -1.67
N GLY A 313 1.35 -8.38 -0.42
CA GLY A 313 0.24 -7.60 0.10
C GLY A 313 0.57 -6.27 0.77
N LYS A 314 1.66 -5.61 0.36
CA LYS A 314 2.11 -4.36 1.01
C LYS A 314 1.17 -3.18 0.78
N LEU A 315 0.45 -3.13 -0.33
CA LEU A 315 -0.55 -2.07 -0.61
C LEU A 315 -1.85 -2.26 0.16
N LEU A 316 -2.13 -3.49 0.60
CA LEU A 316 -3.38 -3.91 1.25
C LEU A 316 -3.09 -4.55 2.62
N PRO A 317 -2.44 -3.83 3.55
CA PRO A 317 -2.03 -4.41 4.83
C PRO A 317 -3.25 -4.72 5.72
N ASN A 318 -3.21 -5.87 6.40
CA ASN A 318 -4.24 -6.26 7.36
C ASN A 318 -4.10 -5.46 8.68
N LEU A 319 -4.61 -4.21 8.72
CA LEU A 319 -4.43 -3.33 9.88
C LEU A 319 -5.32 -3.68 11.07
N ARG A 320 -6.53 -4.20 10.82
CA ARG A 320 -7.52 -4.55 11.84
C ARG A 320 -7.66 -6.06 12.07
N GLY A 321 -6.74 -6.85 11.50
CA GLY A 321 -6.69 -8.29 11.70
C GLY A 321 -6.20 -8.70 13.09
N SER A 322 -6.25 -9.99 13.39
CA SER A 322 -5.67 -10.50 14.64
C SER A 322 -4.16 -10.27 14.67
N HIS A 323 -3.62 -10.00 15.86
CA HIS A 323 -2.17 -9.90 16.04
C HIS A 323 -1.49 -11.17 15.49
N ASN A 324 -0.38 -10.96 14.76
CA ASN A 324 0.45 -11.98 14.10
C ASN A 324 -0.10 -12.60 12.81
N GLU A 325 -1.22 -12.12 12.27
CA GLU A 325 -1.68 -12.52 10.93
C GLU A 325 -1.08 -11.63 9.84
N SER A 326 -0.61 -12.25 8.77
CA SER A 326 -0.05 -11.57 7.60
C SER A 326 -0.42 -12.30 6.33
N LEU A 327 -0.53 -11.54 5.23
CA LEU A 327 -0.64 -12.12 3.90
C LEU A 327 0.66 -12.80 3.52
N SER A 328 0.57 -14.10 3.24
CA SER A 328 1.71 -14.95 2.91
C SER A 328 1.82 -15.29 1.43
N SER A 329 0.75 -15.10 0.67
CA SER A 329 0.68 -15.32 -0.77
C SER A 329 0.87 -14.02 -1.57
N ALA A 330 0.95 -14.16 -2.89
CA ALA A 330 0.58 -13.08 -3.80
C ALA A 330 -0.90 -12.69 -3.60
N ILE A 331 -1.24 -11.45 -3.97
CA ILE A 331 -2.63 -11.01 -4.08
C ILE A 331 -3.03 -11.10 -5.54
N ILE A 332 -4.18 -11.68 -5.82
CA ILE A 332 -4.81 -11.62 -7.14
C ILE A 332 -6.20 -11.01 -6.97
N GLY A 333 -6.62 -10.17 -7.89
CA GLY A 333 -7.87 -9.45 -7.78
C GLY A 333 -8.58 -9.32 -9.11
N ILE A 334 -9.91 -9.26 -9.02
CA ILE A 334 -10.81 -8.98 -10.12
C ILE A 334 -11.79 -7.89 -9.73
N LEU A 335 -11.77 -6.81 -10.48
CA LEU A 335 -12.63 -5.64 -10.28
C LEU A 335 -13.35 -5.36 -11.59
N ALA A 336 -14.58 -4.88 -11.49
CA ALA A 336 -15.38 -4.54 -12.66
C ALA A 336 -15.66 -3.05 -12.67
N TYR A 337 -15.74 -2.48 -13.87
CA TYR A 337 -16.08 -1.08 -14.09
C TYR A 337 -17.15 -0.99 -15.18
N SER A 338 -18.06 -0.03 -15.04
CA SER A 338 -19.02 0.33 -16.09
C SER A 338 -18.30 0.94 -17.30
N SER A 339 -19.02 1.11 -18.42
CA SER A 339 -18.50 1.87 -19.57
C SER A 339 -18.05 3.29 -19.19
N ASP A 340 -18.69 3.85 -18.17
CA ASP A 340 -18.50 5.23 -17.72
C ASP A 340 -17.39 5.32 -16.66
N GLY A 341 -16.79 4.19 -16.28
CA GLY A 341 -15.68 4.11 -15.34
C GLY A 341 -16.08 3.99 -13.88
N GLU A 342 -17.36 3.80 -13.57
CA GLU A 342 -17.82 3.56 -12.20
C GLU A 342 -17.50 2.14 -11.75
N ALA A 343 -16.99 1.97 -10.54
CA ALA A 343 -16.68 0.66 -9.98
C ALA A 343 -17.96 -0.15 -9.74
N LEU A 344 -17.96 -1.39 -10.20
CA LEU A 344 -19.04 -2.36 -10.05
C LEU A 344 -18.57 -3.48 -9.13
N GLN A 345 -19.40 -3.82 -8.15
CA GLN A 345 -19.17 -4.96 -7.30
C GLN A 345 -20.23 -6.01 -7.56
N PHE A 346 -19.77 -7.21 -7.91
CA PHE A 346 -20.63 -8.36 -8.12
C PHE A 346 -20.58 -9.26 -6.90
N ARG A 347 -21.77 -9.69 -6.48
CA ARG A 347 -21.96 -10.67 -5.41
C ARG A 347 -22.76 -11.82 -5.98
N ALA A 348 -22.14 -13.01 -5.99
CA ALA A 348 -22.82 -14.26 -6.26
C ALA A 348 -23.80 -14.56 -5.14
N ASP A 349 -24.91 -15.22 -5.49
CA ASP A 349 -25.93 -15.60 -4.54
C ASP A 349 -25.38 -16.55 -3.47
N ASN A 350 -25.94 -16.42 -2.27
CA ASN A 350 -25.55 -17.29 -1.15
C ASN A 350 -26.06 -18.72 -1.34
N GLU A 351 -27.18 -18.90 -2.07
CA GLU A 351 -27.80 -20.18 -2.35
C GLU A 351 -27.23 -20.71 -3.67
N LEU A 352 -26.37 -21.73 -3.56
CA LEU A 352 -25.77 -22.39 -4.72
C LEU A 352 -26.75 -23.41 -5.27
N ASP A 353 -26.84 -23.49 -6.60
CA ASP A 353 -27.56 -24.59 -7.25
C ASP A 353 -26.76 -25.89 -7.01
N PRO A 354 -27.34 -26.91 -6.33
CA PRO A 354 -26.66 -28.17 -6.09
C PRO A 354 -26.41 -28.99 -7.35
N GLU A 355 -27.07 -28.69 -8.48
CA GLU A 355 -26.87 -29.37 -9.75
C GLU A 355 -25.72 -28.79 -10.58
N GLU A 356 -25.33 -27.53 -10.33
CA GLU A 356 -24.21 -26.87 -11.02
C GLU A 356 -22.90 -26.92 -10.21
N ASP A 357 -21.77 -26.96 -10.91
CA ASP A 357 -20.45 -26.95 -10.27
C ASP A 357 -20.19 -25.60 -9.58
N VAL A 358 -19.70 -25.62 -8.34
CA VAL A 358 -19.38 -24.42 -7.55
C VAL A 358 -18.36 -23.54 -8.28
N TYR A 359 -17.44 -24.14 -9.05
CA TYR A 359 -16.45 -23.41 -9.84
C TYR A 359 -17.05 -22.63 -11.00
N GLN A 360 -18.27 -22.99 -11.42
CA GLN A 360 -19.04 -22.27 -12.42
C GLN A 360 -19.95 -21.21 -11.81
N GLN A 361 -20.16 -21.16 -10.49
CA GLN A 361 -21.08 -20.24 -9.81
C GLN A 361 -20.37 -19.14 -8.99
N ARG A 362 -19.06 -19.29 -8.74
CA ARG A 362 -18.25 -18.38 -7.91
C ARG A 362 -16.91 -18.05 -8.55
N VAL A 363 -16.28 -16.96 -8.08
CA VAL A 363 -14.90 -16.65 -8.48
C VAL A 363 -13.99 -17.72 -7.91
N THR A 364 -13.26 -18.40 -8.77
CA THR A 364 -12.33 -19.47 -8.37
C THR A 364 -10.92 -18.93 -8.37
N VAL A 365 -10.18 -19.19 -7.31
CA VAL A 365 -8.82 -18.68 -7.11
C VAL A 365 -7.91 -19.81 -6.64
N MET A 366 -6.70 -19.85 -7.20
CA MET A 366 -5.61 -20.68 -6.70
C MET A 366 -4.43 -19.80 -6.31
N LEU A 367 -3.91 -19.98 -5.10
CA LEU A 367 -2.75 -19.24 -4.60
C LEU A 367 -1.77 -20.17 -3.93
N ARG A 368 -0.49 -19.91 -4.14
CA ARG A 368 0.59 -20.56 -3.38
C ARG A 368 0.73 -19.90 -2.01
N ALA A 369 0.46 -20.68 -0.97
CA ALA A 369 0.73 -20.36 0.42
C ALA A 369 2.22 -20.41 0.73
N HIS A 370 2.63 -19.66 1.76
CA HIS A 370 3.98 -19.80 2.28
C HIS A 370 4.08 -21.08 3.14
N PRO A 371 5.15 -21.88 3.03
CA PRO A 371 5.30 -23.08 3.84
C PRO A 371 5.23 -22.78 5.34
N TYR A 372 4.60 -23.67 6.10
CA TYR A 372 4.42 -23.53 7.54
C TYR A 372 4.73 -24.83 8.27
N HIS A 373 5.07 -24.74 9.55
CA HIS A 373 5.40 -25.92 10.39
C HIS A 373 4.37 -26.17 11.51
N ASN A 374 3.38 -25.30 11.69
CA ASN A 374 2.33 -25.46 12.70
C ASN A 374 0.93 -25.31 12.06
N PRO A 375 -0.03 -26.21 12.34
CA PRO A 375 -1.40 -26.11 11.80
C PRO A 375 -2.12 -24.81 12.15
N LEU A 376 -1.71 -24.10 13.21
CA LEU A 376 -2.23 -22.75 13.54
C LEU A 376 -1.94 -21.70 12.46
N SER A 377 -1.03 -21.98 11.52
CA SER A 377 -0.72 -21.15 10.36
C SER A 377 -1.13 -21.83 9.05
N ALA A 378 -2.12 -22.73 9.12
CA ALA A 378 -2.79 -23.22 7.92
C ALA A 378 -3.35 -22.01 7.13
N PRO A 379 -3.17 -21.98 5.80
CA PRO A 379 -3.58 -20.85 4.97
C PRO A 379 -5.09 -20.68 5.00
N GLN A 380 -5.54 -19.46 5.25
CA GLN A 380 -6.96 -19.10 5.24
C GLN A 380 -7.25 -18.19 4.04
N PRO A 381 -8.07 -18.63 3.07
CA PRO A 381 -8.54 -17.77 2.00
C PRO A 381 -9.29 -16.55 2.54
N ALA A 382 -8.93 -15.38 2.03
CA ALA A 382 -9.54 -14.13 2.46
C ALA A 382 -9.78 -13.19 1.28
N TRP A 383 -10.84 -12.39 1.40
CA TRP A 383 -11.21 -11.31 0.51
C TRP A 383 -10.96 -9.96 1.19
N TRP A 384 -10.49 -8.96 0.44
CA TRP A 384 -10.22 -7.63 0.99
C TRP A 384 -11.49 -6.78 1.06
N ASP A 385 -11.85 -6.38 2.28
CA ASP A 385 -12.89 -5.38 2.54
C ASP A 385 -12.28 -3.98 2.53
N ALA A 386 -12.64 -3.18 1.52
CA ALA A 386 -12.13 -1.82 1.36
C ALA A 386 -12.71 -0.85 2.40
N ASP A 387 -13.94 -1.07 2.86
CA ASP A 387 -14.63 -0.21 3.83
C ASP A 387 -14.07 -0.43 5.23
N GLU A 388 -13.88 -1.70 5.60
CA GLU A 388 -13.35 -2.07 6.92
C GLU A 388 -11.81 -2.10 6.97
N GLN A 389 -11.13 -2.00 5.83
CA GLN A 389 -9.68 -2.13 5.66
C GLN A 389 -9.11 -3.41 6.31
N ARG A 390 -9.79 -4.54 6.08
CA ARG A 390 -9.38 -5.83 6.62
C ARG A 390 -9.64 -6.97 5.65
N TRP A 391 -8.96 -8.07 5.90
CA TRP A 391 -9.15 -9.31 5.16
C TRP A 391 -10.22 -10.15 5.87
N GLU A 392 -11.28 -10.49 5.14
CA GLU A 392 -12.43 -11.26 5.63
C GLU A 392 -12.37 -12.69 5.06
N THR A 393 -12.47 -13.68 5.94
CA THR A 393 -12.36 -15.10 5.56
C THR A 393 -13.72 -15.75 5.31
N SER A 394 -14.81 -15.22 5.86
CA SER A 394 -16.16 -15.80 5.73
C SER A 394 -16.75 -15.75 4.31
N VAL A 395 -16.21 -14.88 3.45
CA VAL A 395 -16.65 -14.71 2.06
C VAL A 395 -16.10 -15.80 1.14
N CYS A 396 -15.06 -16.51 1.57
CA CYS A 396 -14.33 -17.49 0.78
C CYS A 396 -14.43 -18.89 1.39
N GLN A 397 -14.51 -19.90 0.52
CA GLN A 397 -14.56 -21.31 0.89
C GLN A 397 -13.38 -22.05 0.25
N GLN A 398 -12.56 -22.68 1.07
CA GLN A 398 -11.48 -23.54 0.61
C GLN A 398 -12.03 -24.88 0.10
N HIS A 399 -11.57 -25.31 -1.07
CA HIS A 399 -12.00 -26.56 -1.72
C HIS A 399 -10.91 -27.62 -1.68
N TYR A 400 -9.69 -27.22 -2.00
CA TYR A 400 -8.57 -28.14 -2.15
C TYR A 400 -7.27 -27.50 -1.68
N GLN A 401 -6.41 -28.30 -1.07
CA GLN A 401 -5.05 -27.91 -0.75
C GLN A 401 -4.11 -29.08 -1.07
N HIS A 402 -3.10 -28.82 -1.87
CA HIS A 402 -2.02 -29.76 -2.16
C HIS A 402 -0.66 -29.10 -1.97
N ARG A 403 0.07 -29.57 -0.96
CA ARG A 403 1.29 -28.91 -0.47
C ARG A 403 0.99 -27.45 -0.12
N THR A 404 1.66 -26.52 -0.81
CA THR A 404 1.47 -25.07 -0.68
C THR A 404 0.41 -24.49 -1.60
N LEU A 405 -0.13 -25.24 -2.57
CA LEU A 405 -1.14 -24.70 -3.48
C LEU A 405 -2.54 -24.85 -2.87
N VAL A 406 -3.24 -23.73 -2.70
CA VAL A 406 -4.58 -23.66 -2.11
C VAL A 406 -5.56 -23.19 -3.17
N MET A 407 -6.61 -23.97 -3.40
CA MET A 407 -7.73 -23.62 -4.27
C MET A 407 -8.96 -23.30 -3.43
N PHE A 408 -9.60 -22.19 -3.74
CA PHE A 408 -10.78 -21.70 -3.03
C PHE A 408 -11.71 -20.93 -3.97
N SER A 409 -12.96 -20.76 -3.56
CA SER A 409 -13.91 -19.90 -4.26
C SER A 409 -14.45 -18.82 -3.34
N CYS A 410 -14.73 -17.63 -3.87
CA CYS A 410 -15.33 -16.53 -3.12
C CYS A 410 -16.61 -16.03 -3.78
N SER A 411 -17.56 -15.56 -2.97
CA SER A 411 -18.85 -15.06 -3.46
C SER A 411 -18.83 -13.59 -3.91
N ARG A 412 -17.78 -12.83 -3.62
CA ARG A 412 -17.67 -11.40 -3.98
C ARG A 412 -16.44 -11.15 -4.84
N THR A 413 -16.57 -10.27 -5.83
CA THR A 413 -15.44 -9.74 -6.59
C THR A 413 -14.60 -8.77 -5.74
N GLY A 414 -13.30 -8.70 -6.01
CA GLY A 414 -12.34 -7.84 -5.31
C GLY A 414 -10.95 -8.45 -5.31
N TYR A 415 -10.17 -8.16 -4.26
CA TYR A 415 -8.83 -8.73 -4.06
C TYR A 415 -8.88 -9.95 -3.15
N TYR A 416 -8.06 -10.95 -3.46
CA TYR A 416 -7.97 -12.21 -2.74
C TYR A 416 -6.53 -12.51 -2.33
N GLY A 417 -6.38 -13.12 -1.16
CA GLY A 417 -5.10 -13.53 -0.60
C GLY A 417 -5.24 -14.66 0.40
N LEU A 418 -4.11 -15.19 0.86
CA LEU A 418 -4.05 -16.18 1.94
C LEU A 418 -3.50 -15.53 3.21
N LEU A 419 -4.26 -15.62 4.29
CA LEU A 419 -3.83 -15.22 5.63
C LEU A 419 -3.14 -16.39 6.33
N GLN A 420 -1.98 -16.11 6.93
CA GLN A 420 -1.24 -17.06 7.76
C GLN A 420 -0.63 -16.34 8.96
N ARG A 421 -0.31 -17.09 10.02
CA ARG A 421 0.35 -16.56 11.22
C ARG A 421 1.85 -16.52 11.01
N SER A 422 2.42 -15.32 11.01
CA SER A 422 3.84 -15.08 10.71
C SER A 422 4.80 -15.87 11.60
N GLN A 423 4.42 -16.08 12.86
CA GLN A 423 5.22 -16.79 13.86
C GLN A 423 5.44 -18.29 13.58
N TYR A 424 4.64 -18.91 12.70
CA TYR A 424 4.76 -20.34 12.37
C TYR A 424 5.05 -20.60 10.89
N LEU A 425 5.46 -19.56 10.16
CA LEU A 425 5.95 -19.70 8.81
C LEU A 425 7.36 -20.28 8.82
N ASN A 426 7.71 -21.02 7.77
CA ASN A 426 9.08 -21.50 7.58
C ASN A 426 9.95 -20.36 7.03
N ASP A 427 11.25 -20.38 7.29
CA ASP A 427 12.17 -19.35 6.79
C ASP A 427 12.33 -19.38 5.26
N PHE A 428 12.10 -20.56 4.65
CA PHE A 428 12.27 -20.79 3.21
C PHE A 428 10.93 -20.87 2.48
N ARG A 429 10.90 -20.32 1.26
CA ARG A 429 9.73 -20.37 0.36
C ARG A 429 9.52 -21.72 -0.33
N SER A 430 10.57 -22.52 -0.48
CA SER A 430 10.48 -23.86 -1.07
C SER A 430 10.54 -24.92 0.03
N GLU A 431 9.60 -25.87 -0.02
CA GLU A 431 9.58 -27.04 0.87
C GLU A 431 10.84 -27.91 0.71
N GLU A 432 11.51 -27.84 -0.45
CA GLU A 432 12.75 -28.59 -0.74
C GLU A 432 13.99 -27.98 -0.10
N SER A 433 13.89 -26.76 0.43
CA SER A 433 15.01 -26.00 1.00
C SER A 433 15.30 -26.34 2.48
N GLY A 434 14.58 -27.30 3.05
CA GLY A 434 14.86 -27.84 4.38
C GLY A 434 16.17 -28.65 4.44
N ALA A 435 16.71 -28.85 5.65
CA ALA A 435 17.93 -29.61 5.88
C ALA A 435 17.83 -31.03 5.29
N ARG A 436 18.52 -31.28 4.17
CA ARG A 436 18.79 -32.65 3.70
C ARG A 436 19.77 -33.28 4.67
N PHE A 437 19.28 -34.07 5.62
CA PHE A 437 20.12 -34.97 6.39
C PHE A 437 20.81 -35.93 5.41
N ARG A 438 22.09 -35.70 5.14
CA ARG A 438 22.93 -36.70 4.47
C ARG A 438 23.17 -37.80 5.50
N HIS A 439 22.64 -39.00 5.25
CA HIS A 439 23.15 -40.17 5.96
C HIS A 439 24.65 -40.30 5.64
N PRO A 440 25.52 -40.42 6.66
CA PRO A 440 26.91 -40.76 6.42
C PRO A 440 26.98 -42.16 5.75
N PRO A 441 27.99 -42.40 4.91
CA PRO A 441 28.11 -43.62 4.11
C PRO A 441 28.20 -44.90 4.93
#